data_AF-A0A1Q2CZN0-F1
#
_entry.id   AF-A0A1Q2CZN0-F1
#
_cell.length_a   1.000
_cell.length_b   1.000
_cell.length_c   1.000
_cell.angle_alpha   90.00
_cell.angle_beta   90.00
_cell.angle_gamma   90.00
#
_symmetry.space_group_name_H-M   'P 1'
#
loop_
_entity.id
_entity.type
_entity.pdbx_description
1 polymer ?
#
loop_
_entity_poly.entity_id
_entity_poly.type
_entity_poly.pdbx_seq_one_letter_code
_entity_poly.pdbx_strand_id
1 'polypeptide(L)'
;MSAAGTWNGEGERNVASLTLTDDGRLTGTDGCNRLLGSWSEWEGGVSFNEVATTMMLCKGVDDWLSKLATARIEGDTMTVLNAEGTEIGTLTRHDEFEALSRLRETL
;
A
#
# COMPACT_ATOMS: atom_id res chain seq x y z
N MET A 1 3.26 10.79 11.82
CA MET A 1 2.02 9.98 11.88
C MET A 1 2.42 8.57 11.52
N SER A 2 1.83 7.55 12.16
CA SER A 2 2.17 6.15 11.86
C SER A 2 1.75 5.78 10.44
N ALA A 3 2.56 4.96 9.78
CA ALA A 3 2.25 4.31 8.51
C ALA A 3 1.18 3.21 8.63
N ALA A 4 0.90 2.74 9.85
CA ALA A 4 -0.14 1.74 10.09
C ALA A 4 -1.49 2.23 9.52
N GLY A 5 -2.25 1.30 8.94
CA GLY A 5 -3.51 1.57 8.26
C GLY A 5 -3.65 0.83 6.94
N THR A 6 -4.72 1.17 6.22
CA THR A 6 -5.00 0.65 4.88
C THR A 6 -4.72 1.73 3.84
N TRP A 7 -4.10 1.30 2.75
CA TRP A 7 -3.65 2.15 1.66
C TRP A 7 -4.14 1.57 0.34
N ASN A 8 -4.78 2.39 -0.49
CA ASN A 8 -5.37 1.97 -1.75
C ASN A 8 -4.80 2.78 -2.91
N GLY A 9 -4.48 2.11 -4.01
CA GLY A 9 -4.18 2.76 -5.27
C GLY A 9 -5.43 3.39 -5.88
N GLU A 10 -5.25 4.08 -7.00
CA GLU A 10 -6.36 4.65 -7.77
C GLU A 10 -6.93 3.65 -8.80
N GLY A 11 -8.22 3.78 -9.13
CA GLY A 11 -8.90 2.99 -10.16
C GLY A 11 -10.12 2.21 -9.65
N GLU A 12 -10.77 1.47 -10.55
CA GLU A 12 -12.05 0.77 -10.25
C GLU A 12 -11.94 -0.75 -10.15
N ARG A 13 -10.89 -1.39 -10.70
CA ARG A 13 -10.74 -2.85 -10.73
C ARG A 13 -9.30 -3.26 -10.50
N ASN A 14 -9.11 -4.36 -9.76
CA ASN A 14 -7.79 -4.96 -9.51
C ASN A 14 -6.78 -3.89 -9.09
N VAL A 15 -7.19 -3.06 -8.14
CA VAL A 15 -6.39 -1.93 -7.69
C VAL A 15 -5.44 -2.42 -6.62
N ALA A 16 -4.20 -1.93 -6.68
CA ALA A 16 -3.20 -2.22 -5.70
C ALA A 16 -3.67 -1.76 -4.30
N SER A 17 -3.45 -2.58 -3.27
CA SER A 17 -3.73 -2.20 -1.89
C SER A 17 -2.75 -2.82 -0.92
N LEU A 18 -2.58 -2.15 0.22
CA LEU A 18 -1.67 -2.50 1.29
C LEU A 18 -2.32 -2.26 2.65
N THR A 19 -2.25 -3.23 3.55
CA THR A 19 -2.59 -3.05 4.96
C THR A 19 -1.33 -3.28 5.79
N LEU A 20 -0.99 -2.26 6.57
CA LEU A 20 0.11 -2.25 7.52
C LEU A 20 -0.48 -2.27 8.94
N THR A 21 -0.29 -3.36 9.66
CA THR A 21 -0.80 -3.49 11.03
C THR A 21 0.23 -3.03 12.04
N ASP A 22 -0.22 -2.54 13.20
CA ASP A 22 0.64 -2.00 14.27
C ASP A 22 1.64 -3.03 14.85
N ASP A 23 1.39 -4.33 14.65
CA ASP A 23 2.29 -5.41 15.03
C ASP A 23 3.40 -5.69 13.99
N GLY A 24 3.53 -4.84 12.97
CA GLY A 24 4.59 -4.92 11.96
C GLY A 24 4.31 -5.89 10.82
N ARG A 25 3.06 -6.35 10.63
CA ARG A 25 2.69 -7.23 9.51
C ARG A 25 2.19 -6.43 8.31
N LEU A 26 2.51 -6.95 7.13
CA LEU A 26 2.08 -6.42 5.84
C LEU A 26 1.22 -7.46 5.13
N THR A 27 0.07 -7.03 4.61
CA THR A 27 -0.71 -7.79 3.63
C THR A 27 -1.09 -6.87 2.48
N GLY A 28 -1.31 -7.42 1.28
CA GLY A 28 -1.72 -6.60 0.15
C GLY A 28 -2.03 -7.36 -1.12
N THR A 29 -2.30 -6.60 -2.17
CA THR A 29 -2.41 -7.10 -3.55
C THR A 29 -1.91 -6.04 -4.52
N ASP A 30 -1.28 -6.46 -5.61
CA ASP A 30 -0.97 -5.57 -6.75
C ASP A 30 -2.11 -5.53 -7.78
N GLY A 31 -3.27 -6.11 -7.45
CA GLY A 31 -4.40 -6.29 -8.37
C GLY A 31 -4.48 -7.69 -8.98
N CYS A 32 -3.39 -8.44 -9.00
CA CYS A 32 -3.35 -9.83 -9.43
C CYS A 32 -2.83 -10.70 -8.29
N ASN A 33 -1.58 -10.45 -7.89
CA ASN A 33 -0.85 -11.18 -6.89
C ASN A 33 -1.22 -10.76 -5.47
N ARG A 34 -1.03 -11.68 -4.54
CA ARG A 34 -1.12 -11.43 -3.10
C ARG A 34 0.26 -11.17 -2.53
N LEU A 35 0.34 -10.23 -1.59
CA LEU A 35 1.56 -9.86 -0.88
C LEU A 35 1.39 -10.17 0.61
N LEU A 36 2.41 -10.77 1.23
CA LEU A 36 2.51 -11.03 2.66
C LEU A 36 3.94 -10.77 3.12
N GLY A 37 4.12 -10.08 4.22
CA GLY A 37 5.45 -9.87 4.79
C GLY A 37 5.40 -9.09 6.10
N SER A 38 6.47 -8.36 6.37
CA SER A 38 6.56 -7.45 7.50
C SER A 38 7.00 -6.06 7.05
N TRP A 39 6.86 -5.10 7.95
CA TRP A 39 7.28 -3.72 7.70
C TRP A 39 7.86 -3.10 8.97
N SER A 40 8.64 -2.04 8.78
CA SER A 40 9.23 -1.24 9.85
C SER A 40 9.21 0.24 9.49
N GLU A 41 8.88 1.09 10.45
CA GLU A 41 8.87 2.54 10.27
C GLU A 41 10.21 3.18 10.62
N TRP A 42 10.55 4.26 9.92
CA TRP A 42 11.66 5.15 10.22
C TRP A 42 11.23 6.61 9.96
N GLU A 43 12.11 7.58 10.23
CA GLU A 43 11.78 9.00 10.10
C GLU A 43 11.47 9.40 8.65
N GLY A 44 10.18 9.48 8.30
CA GLY A 44 9.70 9.90 6.99
C GLY A 44 9.35 8.76 6.02
N GLY A 45 9.39 7.50 6.45
CA GLY A 45 9.04 6.38 5.59
C GLY A 45 8.98 5.02 6.26
N VAL A 46 8.80 4.00 5.41
CA VAL A 46 8.76 2.59 5.81
C VAL A 46 9.68 1.74 4.95
N SER A 47 10.17 0.65 5.54
CA SER A 47 10.84 -0.43 4.84
C SER A 47 9.95 -1.67 4.86
N PHE A 48 9.88 -2.37 3.74
CA PHE A 48 9.12 -3.60 3.60
C PHE A 48 10.08 -4.79 3.59
N ASN A 49 9.85 -5.75 4.48
CA ASN A 49 10.81 -6.81 4.80
C ASN A 49 10.19 -8.19 4.57
N GLU A 50 10.98 -9.10 4.00
CA GLU A 50 10.60 -10.51 3.78
C GLU A 50 9.27 -10.69 3.06
N VAL A 51 9.02 -9.84 2.06
CA VAL A 51 7.75 -9.83 1.32
C VAL A 51 7.71 -10.97 0.32
N ALA A 52 6.80 -11.91 0.54
CA ALA A 52 6.47 -12.97 -0.39
C ALA A 52 5.29 -12.53 -1.28
N THR A 53 5.37 -12.89 -2.56
CA THR A 53 4.30 -12.65 -3.54
C THR A 53 3.89 -13.96 -4.21
N THR A 54 2.62 -14.04 -4.62
CA THR A 54 2.22 -15.06 -5.60
C THR A 54 2.74 -14.69 -6.99
N MET A 55 2.86 -15.66 -7.90
CA MET A 55 3.31 -15.44 -9.29
C MET A 55 2.20 -15.80 -10.29
N MET A 56 1.04 -15.17 -10.15
CA MET A 56 -0.09 -15.37 -11.06
C MET A 56 0.10 -14.52 -12.32
N LEU A 57 -0.25 -15.10 -13.48
CA LEU A 57 -0.22 -14.38 -14.75
C LEU A 57 -1.62 -13.82 -15.07
N CYS A 58 -1.86 -12.55 -14.75
CA CYS A 58 -3.10 -11.85 -15.10
C CYS A 58 -2.94 -11.00 -16.35
N LYS A 59 -3.86 -11.13 -17.31
CA LYS A 59 -3.86 -10.28 -18.51
C LYS A 59 -4.34 -8.87 -18.16
N GLY A 60 -3.55 -7.86 -18.49
CA GLY A 60 -3.93 -6.45 -18.37
C GLY A 60 -3.92 -5.90 -16.95
N VAL A 61 -3.22 -6.56 -16.03
CA VAL A 61 -2.95 -6.05 -14.67
C VAL A 61 -1.49 -5.61 -14.61
N ASP A 62 -1.25 -4.46 -13.99
CA ASP A 62 0.10 -3.98 -13.68
C ASP A 62 0.50 -4.50 -12.30
N ASP A 63 1.54 -5.33 -12.25
CA ASP A 63 2.03 -5.99 -11.03
C ASP A 63 3.01 -5.13 -10.24
N TRP A 64 3.05 -3.82 -10.50
CA TRP A 64 4.08 -2.91 -9.98
C TRP A 64 4.29 -3.04 -8.47
N LEU A 65 3.23 -3.17 -7.67
CA LEU A 65 3.33 -3.21 -6.21
C LEU A 65 4.08 -4.46 -5.73
N SER A 66 4.13 -5.56 -6.50
CA SER A 66 4.97 -6.73 -6.18
C SER A 66 6.47 -6.42 -6.13
N LYS A 67 6.90 -5.24 -6.61
CA LYS A 67 8.31 -4.79 -6.59
C LYS A 67 8.64 -3.86 -5.41
N LEU A 68 7.72 -3.69 -4.46
CA LEU A 68 7.89 -2.79 -3.33
C LEU A 68 9.12 -3.13 -2.48
N ALA A 69 9.82 -2.10 -2.02
CA ALA A 69 10.96 -2.23 -1.11
C ALA A 69 10.91 -1.19 0.02
N THR A 70 10.63 0.07 -0.31
CA THR A 70 10.43 1.15 0.67
C THR A 70 9.27 2.02 0.26
N ALA A 71 8.77 2.85 1.18
CA ALA A 71 7.87 3.94 0.84
C ALA A 71 8.16 5.21 1.66
N ARG A 72 7.91 6.36 1.05
CA ARG A 72 7.84 7.66 1.75
C ARG A 72 6.39 7.97 2.09
N ILE A 73 6.16 8.61 3.23
CA ILE A 73 4.81 8.98 3.67
C ILE A 73 4.72 10.48 3.91
N GLU A 74 3.78 11.10 3.19
CA GLU A 74 3.48 12.53 3.27
C GLU A 74 1.96 12.71 3.41
N GLY A 75 1.51 12.95 4.65
CA GLY A 75 0.08 13.00 4.98
C GLY A 75 -0.63 11.69 4.65
N ASP A 76 -1.56 11.74 3.71
CA ASP A 76 -2.35 10.60 3.25
C ASP A 76 -1.77 9.94 1.99
N THR A 77 -0.59 10.37 1.52
CA THR A 77 0.06 9.80 0.34
C THR A 77 1.24 8.93 0.74
N MET A 78 1.25 7.69 0.25
CA MET A 78 2.38 6.77 0.30
C MET A 78 2.99 6.66 -1.09
N THR A 79 4.23 7.11 -1.24
CA THR A 79 5.02 6.95 -2.48
C THR A 79 5.89 5.72 -2.36
N VAL A 80 5.61 4.69 -3.15
CA VAL A 80 6.27 3.39 -3.08
C VAL A 80 7.46 3.34 -4.04
N LEU A 81 8.57 2.79 -3.56
CA LEU A 81 9.81 2.64 -4.32
C LEU A 81 10.26 1.18 -4.39
N ASN A 82 10.86 0.83 -5.51
CA ASN A 82 11.50 -0.48 -5.68
C ASN A 82 12.88 -0.55 -5.01
N ALA A 83 13.54 -1.70 -5.11
CA ALA A 83 14.87 -1.93 -4.54
C ALA A 83 15.98 -1.04 -5.11
N GLU A 84 15.78 -0.45 -6.29
CA GLU A 84 16.70 0.49 -6.93
C GLU A 84 16.48 1.93 -6.48
N GLY A 85 15.43 2.19 -5.67
CA GLY A 85 15.04 3.53 -5.27
C GLY A 85 14.25 4.30 -6.32
N THR A 86 13.72 3.61 -7.34
CA THR A 86 12.82 4.19 -8.34
C THR A 86 11.39 4.18 -7.82
N GLU A 87 10.69 5.30 -7.96
CA GLU A 87 9.25 5.40 -7.68
C GLU A 87 8.46 4.52 -8.66
N ILE A 88 7.59 3.67 -8.13
CA ILE A 88 6.81 2.70 -8.90
C ILE A 88 5.30 2.90 -8.79
N GLY A 89 4.84 3.74 -7.87
CA GLY A 89 3.43 4.07 -7.73
C GLY A 89 3.13 4.77 -6.40
N THR A 90 1.89 5.22 -6.27
CA THR A 90 1.36 5.85 -5.07
C THR A 90 0.15 5.09 -4.55
N LEU A 91 -0.02 5.08 -3.23
CA LEU A 91 -1.23 4.64 -2.55
C LEU A 91 -1.74 5.77 -1.67
N THR A 92 -3.05 5.90 -1.54
CA THR A 92 -3.70 6.88 -0.67
C THR A 92 -4.24 6.19 0.57
N ARG A 93 -4.09 6.83 1.74
CA ARG A 93 -4.66 6.35 3.00
C ARG A 93 -6.17 6.19 2.86
N HIS A 94 -6.67 5.03 3.24
CA HIS A 94 -8.09 4.73 3.30
C HIS A 94 -8.47 4.44 4.75
N ASP A 95 -8.76 5.52 5.47
CA ASP A 95 -9.33 5.40 6.80
C ASP A 95 -10.85 5.28 6.67
N GLU A 96 -11.41 4.15 7.09
CA GLU A 96 -12.87 3.96 7.16
C GLU A 96 -13.55 5.07 7.99
N PHE A 97 -12.83 5.65 8.94
CA PHE A 97 -13.34 6.73 9.78
C PHE A 97 -13.56 8.05 9.02
N GLU A 98 -12.70 8.36 8.05
CA GLU A 98 -12.83 9.55 7.19
C GLU A 98 -13.88 9.38 6.09
N ALA A 99 -14.10 8.14 5.63
CA ALA A 99 -15.19 7.84 4.71
C ALA A 99 -16.56 8.05 5.38
N LEU A 100 -16.69 7.67 6.66
CA LEU A 100 -17.92 7.83 7.43
C LEU A 100 -18.16 9.27 7.92
N SER A 101 -17.12 10.05 8.19
CA SER A 101 -17.25 11.48 8.56
C SER A 101 -17.80 12.31 7.39
N ARG A 102 -17.27 12.12 6.17
CA ARG A 102 -17.74 12.80 4.95
C ARG A 102 -19.19 12.46 4.58
N LEU A 103 -19.63 11.24 4.85
CA LEU A 103 -21.03 10.82 4.66
C LEU A 103 -22.00 11.49 5.64
N ARG A 104 -21.54 11.92 6.82
CA ARG A 104 -22.37 12.60 7.82
C ARG A 104 -22.50 14.10 7.60
N GLU A 105 -21.54 14.74 6.93
CA GLU A 105 -21.59 16.18 6.59
C GLU A 105 -22.50 16.50 5.40
N THR A 106 -22.98 15.48 4.68
CA THR A 106 -23.87 15.63 3.51
C THR A 106 -25.35 15.38 3.84
N LEU A 107 -25.68 15.09 5.11
CA LEU A 107 -27.04 14.82 5.61
C LEU A 107 -27.59 15.97 6.46
#